data_AF-A0A3F2RCF9-F1
#
_entry.id   AF-A0A3F2RCF9-F1
#
_cell.length_a   1.000
_cell.length_b   1.000
_cell.length_c   1.000
_cell.angle_alpha   90.00
_cell.angle_beta   90.00
_cell.angle_gamma   90.00
#
_symmetry.space_group_name_H-M   'P 1'
#
loop_
_entity.id
_entity.type
_entity.pdbx_description
1 polymer ?
#
loop_
_entity_poly.entity_id
_entity_poly.type
_entity_poly.pdbx_seq_one_letter_code
_entity_poly.pdbx_strand_id
1 'polypeptide(L)'
;MLRSTRNDTPIGQELNLSDAITPSGAVRLDILETSGTETSTSSSGSEDQTFLGHDNVNTTPSAEEAPAPPPKSVSAPPTKVLFLDGVRGLAAILVVTQHSHEYMQKLNLGAVAVDAFFVLSSFLLTWLFMKRSMKLLVQGASLRSWGFTLVDYFSKRFFRVYPLFALTGIALSFMSFEDQHVYYLVKAPGDFDLLQMLTFDFDHRWFVLWTLPLEISYYFVIPVFVLAILGMRRFWTSHTPLGPHIPTFLSGSLTAVVFVKLDTWIKQTGFEFRTRHTLVIRAIEFSIIAMLLSVCFQGLFFDWVLENPAPNTKGFPFVSALLTLIFIIEMVHPSCVSTMFEWNILRYWGKISFSVYLLHSFVVWNPTISAQPKYFNRLFSRFFLIFLLASTTYYLVEYPSQLLAQKISRFLAAREAKGSDGLTKFTCMERITFNKQKAHIGVK
;
A
#
# COMPACT_ATOMS: atom_id res chain seq x y z
N MET A 1 64.79 43.68 6.17
CA MET A 1 63.83 43.83 7.28
C MET A 1 63.22 42.45 7.53
N LEU A 2 63.73 41.66 8.47
CA LEU A 2 63.34 41.60 9.90
C LEU A 2 61.83 41.29 10.04
N ARG A 3 61.33 40.33 10.84
CA ARG A 3 61.84 39.30 11.76
C ARG A 3 60.55 38.54 12.16
N SER A 4 60.53 37.21 12.14
CA SER A 4 60.47 36.32 13.33
C SER A 4 59.28 36.48 14.29
N THR A 5 58.77 35.31 14.70
CA THR A 5 58.26 34.87 16.03
C THR A 5 56.83 34.27 15.95
N ARG A 6 56.47 33.16 16.62
CA ARG A 6 57.16 32.13 17.41
C ARG A 6 56.11 31.03 17.73
N ASN A 7 56.60 29.81 17.98
CA ASN A 7 55.91 28.61 18.47
C ASN A 7 55.10 28.84 19.76
N ASP A 8 54.18 27.92 20.09
CA ASP A 8 54.37 27.02 21.23
C ASP A 8 53.25 25.96 21.37
N THR A 9 53.67 24.70 21.44
CA THR A 9 52.93 23.56 21.98
C THR A 9 53.12 23.55 23.50
N PRO A 10 52.22 22.93 24.29
CA PRO A 10 52.67 22.21 25.47
C PRO A 10 52.24 20.74 25.47
N ILE A 11 53.21 19.93 25.87
CA ILE A 11 53.11 18.51 26.24
C ILE A 11 52.56 18.39 27.67
N GLY A 12 52.00 17.22 27.96
CA GLY A 12 51.25 16.81 29.16
C GLY A 12 51.76 17.21 30.54
N GLN A 13 50.82 17.18 31.49
CA GLN A 13 51.06 16.94 32.90
C GLN A 13 49.91 16.08 33.46
N GLU A 14 50.28 14.96 34.09
CA GLU A 14 49.44 14.06 34.88
C GLU A 14 48.82 14.79 36.10
N LEU A 15 47.63 14.35 36.55
CA LEU A 15 47.41 13.83 37.91
C LEU A 15 45.93 13.52 38.20
N ASN A 16 45.68 12.22 38.43
CA ASN A 16 44.74 11.54 39.32
C ASN A 16 43.50 12.28 39.85
N LEU A 17 42.32 11.63 39.74
CA LEU A 17 41.52 11.27 40.92
C LEU A 17 40.43 10.20 40.60
N SER A 18 40.56 9.06 41.27
CA SER A 18 39.52 8.29 42.00
C SER A 18 38.33 7.65 41.27
N ASP A 19 38.25 6.34 41.51
CA ASP A 19 37.12 5.41 41.38
C ASP A 19 35.73 6.01 41.58
N ALA A 20 34.82 5.73 40.65
CA ALA A 20 33.39 5.76 40.90
C ALA A 20 32.63 4.74 40.01
N ILE A 21 32.50 3.54 40.54
CA ILE A 21 31.26 2.74 40.63
C ILE A 21 30.44 2.62 39.33
N THR A 22 30.57 1.46 38.69
CA THR A 22 29.57 0.90 37.77
C THR A 22 28.40 0.32 38.59
N PRO A 23 27.14 0.77 38.41
CA PRO A 23 26.01 -0.04 38.81
C PRO A 23 25.61 -0.91 37.62
N SER A 24 26.06 -2.16 37.69
CA SER A 24 25.45 -3.29 36.99
C SER A 24 23.99 -3.39 37.43
N GLY A 25 23.08 -2.87 36.62
CA GLY A 25 21.63 -2.98 36.79
C GLY A 25 21.04 -3.61 35.55
N ALA A 26 20.97 -4.94 35.53
CA ALA A 26 20.26 -5.68 34.50
C ALA A 26 18.76 -5.34 34.55
N VAL A 27 18.32 -4.41 33.69
CA VAL A 27 16.90 -4.15 33.45
C VAL A 27 16.35 -5.32 32.65
N ARG A 28 15.68 -6.22 33.37
CA ARG A 28 14.91 -7.34 32.85
C ARG A 28 13.69 -6.75 32.12
N LEU A 29 13.78 -6.64 30.80
CA LEU A 29 12.65 -6.32 29.93
C LEU A 29 11.73 -7.54 29.87
N ASP A 30 10.65 -7.52 30.63
CA ASP A 30 9.57 -8.51 30.52
C ASP A 30 8.92 -8.37 29.13
N ILE A 31 9.06 -9.44 28.35
CA ILE A 31 8.47 -9.61 27.04
C ILE A 31 6.98 -9.87 27.25
N LEU A 32 6.16 -8.82 27.13
CA LEU A 32 4.72 -8.97 26.95
C LEU A 32 4.48 -9.50 25.52
N GLU A 33 4.28 -10.81 25.42
CA GLU A 33 3.75 -11.48 24.23
C GLU A 33 2.43 -10.83 23.82
N THR A 34 2.48 -9.99 22.80
CA THR A 34 1.28 -9.56 22.08
C THR A 34 1.01 -10.60 20.99
N SER A 35 0.08 -11.49 21.31
CA SER A 35 -0.49 -12.48 20.39
C SER A 35 -0.97 -11.81 19.10
N GLY A 36 -0.67 -12.48 17.98
CA GLY A 36 -0.77 -11.93 16.64
C GLY A 36 -2.15 -11.39 16.29
N THR A 37 -2.21 -10.09 15.97
CA THR A 37 -3.29 -9.53 15.16
C THR A 37 -2.67 -9.10 13.83
N GLU A 38 -2.89 -9.95 12.81
CA GLU A 38 -2.51 -9.66 11.43
C GLU A 38 -3.26 -8.41 10.97
N THR A 39 -2.51 -7.37 10.56
CA THR A 39 -3.09 -6.22 9.87
C THR A 39 -3.56 -6.71 8.50
N SER A 40 -4.86 -6.96 8.40
CA SER A 40 -5.54 -7.45 7.20
C SER A 40 -5.25 -6.54 6.02
N THR A 41 -4.70 -7.12 4.96
CA THR A 41 -4.81 -6.60 3.60
C THR A 41 -6.28 -6.33 3.28
N SER A 42 -6.53 -5.27 2.51
CA SER A 42 -7.83 -4.77 2.05
C SER A 42 -8.68 -5.80 1.28
N SER A 43 -9.24 -6.75 2.00
CA SER A 43 -10.42 -7.52 1.63
C SER A 43 -11.30 -7.61 2.87
N SER A 44 -12.30 -6.73 2.95
CA SER A 44 -13.34 -6.80 3.97
C SER A 44 -14.00 -8.17 3.94
N GLY A 45 -13.91 -8.90 5.05
CA GLY A 45 -14.67 -10.11 5.29
C GLY A 45 -15.04 -10.15 6.77
N SER A 46 -16.33 -10.00 7.05
CA SER A 46 -17.09 -10.67 8.12
C SER A 46 -18.34 -9.86 8.45
N GLU A 47 -19.43 -10.13 7.73
CA GLU A 47 -20.78 -10.05 8.30
C GLU A 47 -21.50 -11.31 7.83
N ASP A 48 -21.69 -12.26 8.76
CA ASP A 48 -22.73 -13.28 8.68
C ASP A 48 -22.94 -13.88 10.08
N GLN A 49 -24.08 -13.55 10.68
CA GLN A 49 -24.99 -14.42 11.46
C GLN A 49 -26.06 -13.55 12.13
N THR A 50 -27.30 -13.52 11.63
CA THR A 50 -28.41 -14.45 11.92
C THR A 50 -28.96 -14.31 13.34
N PHE A 51 -30.20 -13.77 13.38
CA PHE A 51 -31.31 -13.97 14.31
C PHE A 51 -31.15 -14.95 15.50
N LEU A 52 -31.62 -14.48 16.67
CA LEU A 52 -32.25 -15.11 17.86
C LEU A 52 -31.76 -14.27 19.07
N GLY A 53 -32.52 -13.75 20.03
CA GLY A 53 -33.87 -13.95 20.58
C GLY A 53 -33.97 -13.05 21.83
N HIS A 54 -35.18 -12.79 22.30
CA HIS A 54 -35.53 -11.97 23.48
C HIS A 54 -34.65 -12.17 24.73
N ASP A 55 -34.46 -11.12 25.54
CA ASP A 55 -35.09 -11.08 26.88
C ASP A 55 -34.98 -9.74 27.63
N ASN A 56 -36.17 -9.29 28.04
CA ASN A 56 -36.62 -8.55 29.21
C ASN A 56 -35.68 -7.68 30.07
N VAL A 57 -36.16 -6.45 30.25
CA VAL A 57 -35.85 -5.47 31.30
C VAL A 57 -36.42 -5.94 32.65
N ASN A 58 -35.62 -5.86 33.73
CA ASN A 58 -36.11 -5.59 35.09
C ASN A 58 -34.97 -5.19 36.09
N THR A 59 -34.95 -3.88 36.38
CA THR A 59 -34.76 -3.10 37.63
C THR A 59 -34.34 -3.77 38.97
N THR A 60 -33.10 -3.46 39.44
CA THR A 60 -32.55 -3.11 40.82
C THR A 60 -32.77 -3.99 42.09
N PRO A 61 -32.03 -3.79 43.22
CA PRO A 61 -30.61 -3.41 43.44
C PRO A 61 -29.90 -4.20 44.59
N SER A 62 -28.61 -3.87 44.84
CA SER A 62 -27.86 -3.93 46.11
C SER A 62 -26.93 -5.14 46.38
N ALA A 63 -25.61 -4.90 46.33
CA ALA A 63 -24.65 -5.20 47.42
C ALA A 63 -23.17 -5.00 46.96
N GLU A 64 -22.48 -4.13 47.70
CA GLU A 64 -21.03 -4.14 48.02
C GLU A 64 -19.98 -3.93 46.89
N GLU A 65 -19.46 -2.70 46.86
CA GLU A 65 -18.44 -2.21 45.94
C GLU A 65 -17.02 -2.57 46.42
N ALA A 66 -16.37 -3.53 45.74
CA ALA A 66 -14.93 -3.78 45.85
C ALA A 66 -14.15 -2.83 44.90
N PRO A 67 -12.89 -2.46 45.22
CA PRO A 67 -12.19 -1.41 44.48
C PRO A 67 -11.96 -1.82 43.02
N ALA A 68 -12.44 -0.98 42.10
CA ALA A 68 -12.30 -1.20 40.67
C ALA A 68 -10.80 -1.33 40.27
N PRO A 69 -10.43 -2.32 39.43
CA PRO A 69 -9.10 -2.38 38.86
C PRO A 69 -8.85 -1.12 38.01
N PRO A 70 -7.58 -0.64 37.92
CA PRO A 70 -7.25 0.57 37.18
C PRO A 70 -7.76 0.46 35.72
N PRO A 71 -8.22 1.57 35.12
CA PRO A 71 -8.81 1.54 33.80
C PRO A 71 -7.82 0.94 32.81
N LYS A 72 -8.19 -0.21 32.23
CA LYS A 72 -7.49 -0.78 31.09
C LYS A 72 -7.44 0.30 30.02
N SER A 73 -6.23 0.70 29.63
CA SER A 73 -6.03 1.62 28.52
C SER A 73 -6.80 1.09 27.33
N VAL A 74 -7.79 1.87 26.89
CA VAL A 74 -8.53 1.59 25.66
C VAL A 74 -7.51 1.78 24.55
N SER A 75 -6.86 0.69 24.15
CA SER A 75 -6.01 0.67 22.96
C SER A 75 -6.89 1.14 21.81
N ALA A 76 -6.57 2.31 21.25
CA ALA A 76 -7.30 2.87 20.12
C ALA A 76 -7.44 1.78 19.05
N PRO A 77 -8.65 1.58 18.48
CA PRO A 77 -8.86 0.58 17.46
C PRO A 77 -7.89 0.84 16.30
N PRO A 78 -7.28 -0.21 15.72
CA PRO A 78 -6.32 -0.04 14.64
C PRO A 78 -6.99 0.74 13.51
N THR A 79 -6.49 1.95 13.22
CA THR A 79 -7.00 2.83 12.18
C THR A 79 -6.95 2.11 10.84
N LYS A 80 -8.07 1.50 10.44
CA LYS A 80 -8.23 1.01 9.06
C LYS A 80 -8.21 2.25 8.20
N VAL A 81 -7.24 2.35 7.31
CA VAL A 81 -7.11 3.54 6.46
C VAL A 81 -8.03 3.40 5.25
N LEU A 82 -9.32 3.58 5.51
CA LEU A 82 -10.41 3.29 4.57
C LEU A 82 -10.46 4.30 3.42
N PHE A 83 -10.02 5.53 3.65
CA PHE A 83 -10.02 6.59 2.63
C PHE A 83 -9.17 6.24 1.40
N LEU A 84 -8.10 5.44 1.57
CA LEU A 84 -7.26 5.01 0.45
C LEU A 84 -8.03 4.15 -0.57
N ASP A 85 -8.96 3.31 -0.11
CA ASP A 85 -9.85 2.59 -1.02
C ASP A 85 -10.79 3.55 -1.76
N GLY A 86 -11.24 4.61 -1.09
CA GLY A 86 -12.02 5.68 -1.71
C GLY A 86 -11.28 6.43 -2.81
N VAL A 87 -10.02 6.80 -2.56
CA VAL A 87 -9.16 7.46 -3.56
C VAL A 87 -8.97 6.55 -4.78
N ARG A 88 -8.76 5.24 -4.56
CA ARG A 88 -8.69 4.24 -5.63
C ARG A 88 -9.98 4.16 -6.44
N GLY A 89 -11.13 4.21 -5.77
CA GLY A 89 -12.44 4.20 -6.42
C GLY A 89 -12.69 5.44 -7.25
N LEU A 90 -12.32 6.62 -6.75
CA LEU A 90 -12.39 7.86 -7.53
C LEU A 90 -11.49 7.78 -8.76
N ALA A 91 -10.26 7.27 -8.63
CA ALA A 91 -9.37 7.08 -9.76
C ALA A 91 -9.98 6.14 -10.82
N ALA A 92 -10.62 5.05 -10.42
CA ALA A 92 -11.30 4.15 -11.35
C ALA A 92 -12.45 4.85 -12.11
N ILE A 93 -13.27 5.63 -11.41
CA ILE A 93 -14.35 6.44 -12.00
C ILE A 93 -13.80 7.47 -12.99
N LEU A 94 -12.72 8.16 -12.65
CA LEU A 94 -12.09 9.17 -13.52
C LEU A 94 -11.50 8.54 -14.80
N VAL A 95 -10.93 7.34 -14.71
CA VAL A 95 -10.45 6.60 -15.90
C VAL A 95 -11.61 6.22 -16.83
N VAL A 96 -12.71 5.71 -16.29
CA VAL A 96 -13.92 5.42 -17.07
C VAL A 96 -14.45 6.68 -17.75
N THR A 97 -14.46 7.78 -17.01
CA THR A 97 -14.94 9.09 -17.49
C THR A 97 -14.08 9.61 -18.65
N GLN A 98 -12.75 9.53 -18.54
CA GLN A 98 -11.84 9.93 -19.61
C GLN A 98 -12.08 9.12 -20.90
N HIS A 99 -12.11 7.79 -20.80
CA HIS A 99 -12.24 6.89 -21.96
C HIS A 99 -13.63 6.93 -22.60
N SER A 100 -14.65 7.35 -21.84
CA SER A 100 -16.00 7.52 -22.39
C SER A 100 -16.07 8.53 -23.54
N HIS A 101 -15.11 9.46 -23.63
CA HIS A 101 -15.12 10.59 -24.56
C HIS A 101 -16.28 11.59 -24.42
N GLU A 102 -17.12 11.45 -23.38
CA GLU A 102 -18.35 12.24 -23.19
C GLU A 102 -18.16 13.45 -22.26
N TYR A 103 -17.25 13.36 -21.29
CA TYR A 103 -17.10 14.35 -20.21
C TYR A 103 -15.66 14.83 -20.10
N MET A 104 -15.48 16.11 -19.76
CA MET A 104 -14.21 16.74 -19.40
C MET A 104 -13.02 16.40 -20.32
N GLN A 105 -13.25 16.24 -21.62
CA GLN A 105 -12.20 15.85 -22.57
C GLN A 105 -11.06 16.86 -22.72
N LYS A 106 -11.35 18.14 -22.41
CA LYS A 106 -10.33 19.19 -22.37
C LYS A 106 -9.39 19.04 -21.19
N LEU A 107 -9.81 18.30 -20.15
CA LEU A 107 -9.04 18.03 -18.95
C LEU A 107 -8.39 16.64 -19.05
N ASN A 108 -7.14 16.52 -18.62
CA ASN A 108 -6.42 15.24 -18.63
C ASN A 108 -6.67 14.45 -17.34
N LEU A 109 -7.94 14.28 -16.94
CA LEU A 109 -8.31 13.63 -15.67
C LEU A 109 -7.92 12.15 -15.66
N GLY A 110 -7.92 11.48 -16.82
CA GLY A 110 -7.43 10.11 -16.94
C GLY A 110 -5.94 9.97 -16.57
N ALA A 111 -5.10 10.93 -16.97
CA ALA A 111 -3.68 10.91 -16.61
C ALA A 111 -3.48 11.08 -15.09
N VAL A 112 -4.19 12.04 -14.49
CA VAL A 112 -4.20 12.26 -13.04
C VAL A 112 -4.66 11.00 -12.29
N ALA A 113 -5.70 10.33 -12.79
CA ALA A 113 -6.24 9.13 -12.18
C ALA A 113 -5.27 7.94 -12.24
N VAL A 114 -4.56 7.78 -13.36
CA VAL A 114 -3.51 6.77 -13.52
C VAL A 114 -2.32 7.08 -12.60
N ASP A 115 -1.92 8.34 -12.47
CA ASP A 115 -0.89 8.75 -11.52
C ASP A 115 -1.31 8.45 -10.07
N ALA A 116 -2.53 8.81 -9.70
CA ALA A 116 -3.07 8.51 -8.37
C ALA A 116 -3.08 7.01 -8.08
N PHE A 117 -3.46 6.19 -9.08
CA PHE A 117 -3.42 4.73 -8.96
C PHE A 117 -2.00 4.20 -8.71
N PHE A 118 -0.99 4.67 -9.44
CA PHE A 118 0.39 4.22 -9.28
C PHE A 118 1.03 4.72 -7.97
N VAL A 119 0.80 5.98 -7.59
CA VAL A 119 1.25 6.52 -6.29
C VAL A 119 0.63 5.71 -5.15
N LEU A 120 -0.67 5.46 -5.21
CA LEU A 120 -1.38 4.72 -4.17
C LEU A 120 -0.87 3.27 -4.06
N SER A 121 -0.71 2.60 -5.21
CA SER A 121 -0.24 1.23 -5.27
C SER A 121 1.17 1.11 -4.67
N SER A 122 2.10 1.95 -5.14
CA SER A 122 3.48 1.97 -4.64
C SER A 122 3.58 2.32 -3.16
N PHE A 123 2.80 3.29 -2.68
CA PHE A 123 2.71 3.64 -1.26
C PHE A 123 2.25 2.46 -0.40
N LEU A 124 1.10 1.86 -0.73
CA LEU A 124 0.51 0.75 0.05
C LEU A 124 1.41 -0.48 0.08
N LEU A 125 1.96 -0.84 -1.08
CA LEU A 125 2.86 -1.98 -1.22
C LEU A 125 4.13 -1.79 -0.39
N THR A 126 4.75 -0.61 -0.50
CA THR A 126 5.99 -0.28 0.23
C THR A 126 5.73 -0.21 1.73
N TRP A 127 4.66 0.47 2.16
CA TRP A 127 4.32 0.59 3.58
C TRP A 127 4.08 -0.78 4.23
N LEU A 128 3.26 -1.62 3.61
CA LEU A 128 2.93 -2.95 4.15
C LEU A 128 4.17 -3.86 4.19
N PHE A 129 4.98 -3.85 3.13
CA PHE A 129 6.19 -4.67 3.07
C PHE A 129 7.28 -4.16 4.03
N MET A 130 7.42 -2.84 4.23
CA MET A 130 8.29 -2.23 5.24
C MET A 130 7.91 -2.67 6.65
N LYS A 131 6.63 -2.55 7.02
CA LYS A 131 6.14 -2.95 8.36
C LYS A 131 6.46 -4.41 8.65
N ARG A 132 6.24 -5.29 7.67
CA ARG A 132 6.55 -6.72 7.79
C ARG A 132 8.06 -6.98 7.86
N SER A 133 8.85 -6.32 7.02
CA SER A 133 10.32 -6.45 6.99
C SER A 133 10.96 -5.98 8.29
N MET A 134 10.51 -4.86 8.86
CA MET A 134 10.95 -4.37 10.17
C MET A 134 10.67 -5.40 11.27
N LYS A 135 9.49 -6.02 11.28
CA LYS A 135 9.15 -7.07 12.24
C LYS A 135 10.09 -8.27 12.13
N LEU A 136 10.38 -8.73 10.91
CA LEU A 136 11.31 -9.85 10.66
C LEU A 136 12.75 -9.52 11.10
N LEU A 137 13.21 -8.28 10.86
CA LEU A 137 14.53 -7.83 11.29
C LEU A 137 14.65 -7.78 12.82
N VAL A 138 13.64 -7.23 13.51
CA VAL A 138 13.61 -7.18 14.98
C VAL A 138 13.61 -8.59 15.58
N GLN A 139 12.95 -9.54 14.94
CA GLN A 139 12.88 -10.94 15.37
C GLN A 139 14.13 -11.77 15.01
N GLY A 140 15.11 -11.20 14.30
CA GLY A 140 16.29 -11.95 13.83
C GLY A 140 15.93 -13.11 12.90
N ALA A 141 14.91 -12.92 12.05
CA ALA A 141 14.30 -14.00 11.28
C ALA A 141 15.28 -14.70 10.32
N SER A 142 15.16 -16.03 10.23
CA SER A 142 15.97 -16.87 9.34
C SER A 142 15.73 -16.59 7.85
N LEU A 143 16.66 -16.97 6.98
CA LEU A 143 16.48 -16.89 5.51
C LEU A 143 15.21 -17.62 5.03
N ARG A 144 14.82 -18.69 5.73
CA ARG A 144 13.59 -19.44 5.43
C ARG A 144 12.32 -18.62 5.69
N SER A 145 12.29 -17.85 6.79
CA SER A 145 11.18 -16.95 7.13
C SER A 145 11.03 -15.80 6.12
N TRP A 146 12.17 -15.29 5.63
CA TRP A 146 12.19 -14.34 4.51
C TRP A 146 11.61 -14.96 3.23
N GLY A 147 12.00 -16.20 2.91
CA GLY A 147 11.44 -16.96 1.80
C GLY A 147 9.92 -17.11 1.88
N PHE A 148 9.39 -17.53 3.04
CA PHE A 148 7.94 -17.65 3.24
C PHE A 148 7.22 -16.30 3.11
N THR A 149 7.81 -15.22 3.61
CA THR A 149 7.25 -13.87 3.47
C THR A 149 7.19 -13.40 2.02
N LEU A 150 8.24 -13.68 1.22
CA LEU A 150 8.25 -13.36 -0.20
C LEU A 150 7.22 -14.18 -0.98
N VAL A 151 7.13 -15.50 -0.73
CA VAL A 151 6.13 -16.35 -1.38
C VAL A 151 4.71 -15.90 -1.02
N ASP A 152 4.46 -15.56 0.24
CA ASP A 152 3.16 -15.00 0.67
C ASP A 152 2.85 -13.67 -0.05
N TYR A 153 3.83 -12.78 -0.13
CA TYR A 153 3.72 -11.51 -0.85
C TYR A 153 3.37 -11.71 -2.33
N PHE A 154 4.13 -12.52 -3.06
CA PHE A 154 3.90 -12.76 -4.48
C PHE A 154 2.60 -13.51 -4.74
N SER A 155 2.25 -14.50 -3.91
CA SER A 155 0.98 -15.24 -4.08
C SER A 155 -0.23 -14.33 -3.99
N LYS A 156 -0.30 -13.45 -2.99
CA LYS A 156 -1.40 -12.47 -2.84
C LYS A 156 -1.54 -11.55 -4.05
N ARG A 157 -0.42 -11.17 -4.68
CA ARG A 157 -0.42 -10.29 -5.85
C ARG A 157 -0.77 -11.02 -7.13
N PHE A 158 -0.26 -12.24 -7.29
CA PHE A 158 -0.62 -13.12 -8.40
C PHE A 158 -2.13 -13.37 -8.42
N PHE A 159 -2.71 -13.86 -7.31
CA PHE A 159 -4.14 -14.18 -7.24
C PHE A 159 -5.06 -12.97 -7.27
N ARG A 160 -4.53 -11.76 -7.00
CA ARG A 160 -5.29 -10.52 -7.14
C ARG A 160 -5.44 -10.09 -8.60
N VAL A 161 -4.42 -10.30 -9.42
CA VAL A 161 -4.33 -9.72 -10.77
C VAL A 161 -4.49 -10.80 -11.86
N TYR A 162 -3.70 -11.87 -11.79
CA TYR A 162 -3.49 -12.78 -12.89
C TYR A 162 -4.73 -13.61 -13.29
N PRO A 163 -5.54 -14.17 -12.37
CA PRO A 163 -6.68 -15.02 -12.75
C PRO A 163 -7.70 -14.34 -13.65
N LEU A 164 -8.11 -13.11 -13.30
CA LEU A 164 -9.07 -12.37 -14.11
C LEU A 164 -8.41 -11.86 -15.40
N PHE A 165 -7.15 -11.41 -15.35
CA PHE A 165 -6.40 -11.06 -16.55
C PHE A 165 -6.31 -12.21 -17.56
N ALA A 166 -5.97 -13.41 -17.08
CA ALA A 166 -5.87 -14.59 -17.93
C ALA A 166 -7.23 -14.97 -18.53
N LEU A 167 -8.30 -14.89 -17.75
CA LEU A 167 -9.66 -15.13 -18.24
C LEU A 167 -10.05 -14.11 -19.33
N THR A 168 -9.71 -12.83 -19.15
CA THR A 168 -9.94 -11.79 -20.17
C THR A 168 -9.18 -12.10 -21.46
N GLY A 169 -7.91 -12.51 -21.38
CA GLY A 169 -7.12 -12.90 -22.56
C GLY A 169 -7.70 -14.11 -23.27
N ILE A 170 -8.12 -15.13 -22.52
CA ILE A 170 -8.80 -16.31 -23.06
C ILE A 170 -10.12 -15.92 -23.73
N ALA A 171 -10.93 -15.06 -23.11
CA ALA A 171 -12.18 -14.57 -23.70
C ALA A 171 -11.93 -13.83 -25.02
N LEU A 172 -10.92 -12.95 -25.09
CA LEU A 172 -10.51 -12.26 -26.31
C LEU A 172 -10.08 -13.23 -27.43
N SER A 173 -9.42 -14.34 -27.07
CA SER A 173 -8.98 -15.36 -28.05
C SER A 173 -10.15 -16.04 -28.79
N PHE A 174 -11.34 -16.06 -28.19
CA PHE A 174 -12.54 -16.63 -28.79
C PHE A 174 -13.40 -15.61 -29.56
N MET A 175 -13.06 -14.32 -29.50
CA MET A 175 -13.80 -13.25 -30.19
C MET A 175 -13.45 -13.19 -31.68
N SER A 176 -14.33 -12.57 -32.48
CA SER A 176 -14.03 -12.32 -33.90
C SER A 176 -12.92 -11.29 -34.05
N PHE A 177 -12.33 -11.20 -35.25
CA PHE A 177 -11.30 -10.21 -35.53
C PHE A 177 -11.80 -8.78 -35.33
N GLU A 178 -13.04 -8.48 -35.69
CA GLU A 178 -13.66 -7.17 -35.50
C GLU A 178 -13.71 -6.78 -34.02
N ASP A 179 -14.13 -7.70 -33.15
CA ASP A 179 -14.18 -7.48 -31.71
C ASP A 179 -12.77 -7.35 -31.11
N GLN A 180 -11.82 -8.17 -31.56
CA GLN A 180 -10.42 -8.07 -31.16
C GLN A 180 -9.80 -6.73 -31.58
N HIS A 181 -10.16 -6.21 -32.75
CA HIS A 181 -9.72 -4.90 -33.21
C HIS A 181 -10.29 -3.78 -32.33
N VAL A 182 -11.58 -3.85 -31.98
CA VAL A 182 -12.24 -2.84 -31.13
C VAL A 182 -11.72 -2.86 -29.70
N TYR A 183 -11.56 -4.04 -29.10
CA TYR A 183 -11.25 -4.17 -27.67
C TYR A 183 -9.78 -4.33 -27.35
N TYR A 184 -8.95 -4.73 -28.32
CA TYR A 184 -7.53 -5.01 -28.13
C TYR A 184 -6.62 -4.37 -29.19
N LEU A 185 -7.17 -3.61 -30.13
CA LEU A 185 -6.42 -2.91 -31.19
C LEU A 185 -5.54 -3.83 -32.06
N VAL A 186 -5.97 -5.08 -32.26
CA VAL A 186 -5.29 -6.03 -33.16
C VAL A 186 -5.26 -5.47 -34.58
N LYS A 187 -4.09 -5.42 -35.22
CA LYS A 187 -3.91 -4.73 -36.51
C LYS A 187 -4.27 -5.60 -37.71
N ALA A 188 -4.05 -6.90 -37.64
CA ALA A 188 -4.29 -7.83 -38.73
C ALA A 188 -4.96 -9.13 -38.25
N PRO A 189 -5.75 -9.81 -39.10
CA PRO A 189 -6.32 -11.11 -38.77
C PRO A 189 -5.22 -12.12 -38.44
N GLY A 190 -5.34 -12.82 -37.31
CA GLY A 190 -4.36 -13.82 -36.87
C GLY A 190 -3.13 -13.25 -36.12
N ASP A 191 -3.05 -11.93 -35.93
CA ASP A 191 -1.99 -11.26 -35.17
C ASP A 191 -2.22 -11.33 -33.63
N PHE A 192 -3.38 -11.83 -33.20
CA PHE A 192 -3.66 -12.06 -31.78
C PHE A 192 -2.97 -13.34 -31.30
N ASP A 193 -1.93 -13.19 -30.48
CA ASP A 193 -1.28 -14.31 -29.80
C ASP A 193 -1.59 -14.31 -28.29
N LEU A 194 -2.36 -15.33 -27.86
CA LEU A 194 -2.75 -15.52 -26.47
C LEU A 194 -1.54 -15.77 -25.56
N LEU A 195 -0.55 -16.54 -26.01
CA LEU A 195 0.62 -16.86 -25.19
C LEU A 195 1.43 -15.60 -24.95
N GLN A 196 1.69 -14.82 -26.00
CA GLN A 196 2.45 -13.56 -25.90
C GLN A 196 1.74 -12.55 -25.00
N MET A 197 0.42 -12.45 -25.08
CA MET A 197 -0.40 -11.65 -24.18
C MET A 197 -0.25 -12.12 -22.72
N LEU A 198 -0.41 -13.42 -22.45
CA LEU A 198 -0.34 -14.00 -21.09
C LEU A 198 1.05 -13.89 -20.47
N THR A 199 2.10 -13.77 -21.29
CA THR A 199 3.50 -13.55 -20.86
C THR A 199 3.90 -12.07 -20.81
N PHE A 200 2.98 -11.14 -21.08
CA PHE A 200 3.23 -9.70 -21.11
C PHE A 200 4.33 -9.28 -22.11
N ASP A 201 4.36 -9.90 -23.29
CA ASP A 201 5.30 -9.54 -24.36
C ASP A 201 5.16 -8.05 -24.73
N PHE A 202 6.28 -7.35 -24.95
CA PHE A 202 6.29 -5.89 -25.09
C PHE A 202 5.50 -5.41 -26.31
N ASP A 203 5.60 -6.14 -27.42
CA ASP A 203 4.96 -5.79 -28.69
C ASP A 203 3.45 -6.09 -28.66
N HIS A 204 2.98 -6.84 -27.67
CA HIS A 204 1.58 -7.22 -27.50
C HIS A 204 0.87 -6.49 -26.35
N ARG A 205 1.48 -5.45 -25.75
CA ARG A 205 0.87 -4.65 -24.66
C ARG A 205 -0.12 -3.60 -25.19
N TRP A 206 -1.01 -4.01 -26.07
CA TRP A 206 -1.93 -3.08 -26.70
C TRP A 206 -2.95 -2.53 -25.71
N PHE A 207 -3.33 -1.28 -25.96
CA PHE A 207 -4.50 -0.64 -25.39
C PHE A 207 -4.46 -0.49 -23.87
N VAL A 208 -5.58 -0.67 -23.15
CA VAL A 208 -5.73 -0.39 -21.71
C VAL A 208 -4.87 -1.28 -20.80
N LEU A 209 -4.27 -2.35 -21.31
CA LEU A 209 -3.47 -3.31 -20.53
C LEU A 209 -2.03 -2.87 -20.27
N TRP A 210 -1.60 -1.76 -20.87
CA TRP A 210 -0.23 -1.23 -20.74
C TRP A 210 0.21 -0.97 -19.29
N THR A 211 -0.73 -0.71 -18.38
CA THR A 211 -0.46 -0.46 -16.96
C THR A 211 -0.15 -1.73 -16.16
N LEU A 212 -0.59 -2.91 -16.62
CA LEU A 212 -0.43 -4.18 -15.90
C LEU A 212 1.04 -4.64 -15.82
N PRO A 213 1.82 -4.68 -16.91
CA PRO A 213 3.26 -4.99 -16.83
C PRO A 213 4.02 -4.05 -15.91
N LEU A 214 3.61 -2.78 -15.85
CA LEU A 214 4.23 -1.78 -14.98
C LEU A 214 3.92 -2.09 -13.50
N GLU A 215 2.67 -2.39 -13.17
CA GLU A 215 2.26 -2.81 -11.83
C GLU A 215 2.99 -4.10 -11.39
N ILE A 216 3.12 -5.08 -12.29
CA ILE A 216 3.87 -6.32 -12.01
C ILE A 216 5.34 -6.03 -11.78
N SER A 217 5.95 -5.17 -12.59
CA SER A 217 7.34 -4.73 -12.41
C SER A 217 7.56 -4.13 -11.01
N TYR A 218 6.60 -3.34 -10.52
CA TYR A 218 6.64 -2.79 -9.16
C TYR A 218 6.60 -3.86 -8.07
N TYR A 219 5.86 -4.96 -8.26
CA TYR A 219 5.85 -6.06 -7.30
C TYR A 219 7.23 -6.69 -7.11
N PHE A 220 8.07 -6.71 -8.16
CA PHE A 220 9.44 -7.23 -8.06
C PHE A 220 10.44 -6.20 -7.51
N VAL A 221 10.27 -4.92 -7.86
CA VAL A 221 11.19 -3.85 -7.44
C VAL A 221 11.05 -3.51 -5.95
N ILE A 222 9.82 -3.52 -5.40
CA ILE A 222 9.55 -3.07 -4.03
C ILE A 222 10.29 -3.88 -2.96
N PRO A 223 10.31 -5.22 -2.99
CA PRO A 223 11.08 -5.99 -2.01
C PRO A 223 12.56 -5.62 -1.98
N VAL A 224 13.19 -5.46 -3.16
CA VAL A 224 14.60 -5.06 -3.28
C VAL A 224 14.80 -3.64 -2.74
N PHE A 225 13.92 -2.70 -3.12
CA PHE A 225 13.97 -1.31 -2.67
C PHE A 225 13.85 -1.18 -1.15
N VAL A 226 12.91 -1.89 -0.54
CA VAL A 226 12.69 -1.90 0.92
C VAL A 226 13.90 -2.48 1.64
N LEU A 227 14.44 -3.61 1.17
CA LEU A 227 15.62 -4.22 1.78
C LEU A 227 16.86 -3.31 1.65
N ALA A 228 17.04 -2.66 0.51
CA ALA A 228 18.11 -1.67 0.32
C ALA A 228 17.99 -0.51 1.31
N ILE A 229 16.79 0.06 1.49
CA ILE A 229 16.56 1.15 2.45
C ILE A 229 16.80 0.72 3.89
N LEU A 230 16.36 -0.48 4.27
CA LEU A 230 16.56 -0.99 5.62
C LEU A 230 18.02 -1.37 5.89
N GLY A 231 18.74 -1.87 4.89
CA GLY A 231 20.17 -2.19 4.97
C GLY A 231 21.07 -0.94 4.96
N MET A 232 20.70 0.10 4.23
CA MET A 232 21.42 1.37 4.17
C MET A 232 21.07 2.25 5.37
N ARG A 233 21.59 1.91 6.56
CA ARG A 233 21.36 2.66 7.81
C ARG A 233 21.93 4.10 7.81
N ARG A 234 22.72 4.53 6.81
CA ARG A 234 23.44 5.83 6.91
C ARG A 234 23.84 6.57 5.61
N PHE A 235 23.30 6.27 4.43
CA PHE A 235 23.65 7.07 3.24
C PHE A 235 22.47 7.30 2.32
N TRP A 236 22.05 8.56 2.19
CA TRP A 236 21.40 9.06 0.99
C TRP A 236 21.94 10.46 0.70
N THR A 237 22.80 10.56 -0.31
CA THR A 237 22.82 11.69 -1.23
C THR A 237 23.10 11.16 -2.63
N SER A 238 22.48 11.82 -3.59
CA SER A 238 22.78 11.81 -5.03
C SER A 238 21.96 10.86 -5.90
N HIS A 239 21.01 11.52 -6.56
CA HIS A 239 20.29 11.22 -7.79
C HIS A 239 20.77 10.02 -8.60
N THR A 240 19.82 9.13 -8.88
CA THR A 240 19.87 8.27 -10.07
C THR A 240 18.73 8.68 -11.01
N PRO A 241 19.02 9.01 -12.29
CA PRO A 241 18.00 9.32 -13.27
C PRO A 241 17.53 7.99 -13.85
N LEU A 242 16.30 7.58 -13.55
CA LEU A 242 15.65 6.51 -14.29
C LEU A 242 14.28 6.98 -14.74
N GLY A 243 14.03 6.87 -16.06
CA GLY A 243 12.75 6.72 -16.77
C GLY A 243 11.62 7.76 -16.58
N PRO A 244 10.82 8.04 -17.62
CA PRO A 244 9.73 9.02 -17.57
C PRO A 244 8.55 8.68 -16.62
N HIS A 245 8.42 7.44 -16.12
CA HIS A 245 7.34 7.03 -15.20
C HIS A 245 7.81 6.53 -13.82
N ILE A 246 9.12 6.52 -13.57
CA ILE A 246 9.69 6.14 -12.26
C ILE A 246 9.51 7.23 -11.18
N PRO A 247 9.44 8.55 -11.48
CA PRO A 247 9.21 9.56 -10.46
C PRO A 247 7.91 9.34 -9.66
N THR A 248 6.83 8.94 -10.32
CA THR A 248 5.52 8.68 -9.67
C THR A 248 5.59 7.49 -8.70
N PHE A 249 6.25 6.41 -9.12
CA PHE A 249 6.47 5.21 -8.31
C PHE A 249 7.42 5.44 -7.14
N LEU A 250 8.54 6.13 -7.40
CA LEU A 250 9.51 6.49 -6.39
C LEU A 250 8.88 7.45 -5.37
N SER A 251 8.02 8.36 -5.83
CA SER A 251 7.26 9.27 -4.98
C SER A 251 6.40 8.48 -3.98
N GLY A 252 5.50 7.59 -4.42
CA GLY A 252 4.67 6.81 -3.48
C GLY A 252 5.48 5.91 -2.53
N SER A 253 6.56 5.29 -3.02
CA SER A 253 7.44 4.46 -2.19
C SER A 253 8.22 5.29 -1.16
N LEU A 254 8.74 6.45 -1.54
CA LEU A 254 9.43 7.39 -0.65
C LEU A 254 8.47 7.95 0.40
N THR A 255 7.24 8.27 0.01
CA THR A 255 6.16 8.70 0.90
C THR A 255 5.84 7.67 1.97
N ALA A 256 5.82 6.38 1.61
CA ALA A 256 5.65 5.31 2.59
C ALA A 256 6.83 5.27 3.58
N VAL A 257 8.06 5.47 3.11
CA VAL A 257 9.26 5.52 3.99
C VAL A 257 9.19 6.71 4.94
N VAL A 258 8.85 7.90 4.43
CA VAL A 258 8.66 9.12 5.23
C VAL A 258 7.57 8.90 6.27
N PHE A 259 6.43 8.36 5.86
CA PHE A 259 5.32 8.06 6.76
C PHE A 259 5.73 7.08 7.87
N VAL A 260 6.38 5.96 7.53
CA VAL A 260 6.83 4.98 8.54
C VAL A 260 7.81 5.59 9.53
N LYS A 261 8.76 6.39 9.05
CA LYS A 261 9.73 7.09 9.92
C LYS A 261 9.04 8.11 10.82
N LEU A 262 8.12 8.89 10.26
CA LEU A 262 7.35 9.90 10.99
C LEU A 262 6.46 9.26 12.06
N ASP A 263 5.67 8.23 11.69
CA ASP A 263 4.83 7.47 12.61
C ASP A 263 5.65 6.83 13.74
N THR A 264 6.82 6.26 13.42
CA THR A 264 7.73 5.70 14.43
C THR A 264 8.26 6.79 15.37
N TRP A 265 8.65 7.95 14.83
CA TRP A 265 9.15 9.07 15.63
C TRP A 265 8.07 9.66 16.55
N ILE A 266 6.85 9.86 16.05
CA ILE A 266 5.70 10.34 16.84
C ILE A 266 5.45 9.38 18.01
N LYS A 267 5.43 8.07 17.73
CA LYS A 267 5.23 7.03 18.76
C LYS A 267 6.36 6.94 19.79
N GLN A 268 7.61 7.10 19.36
CA GLN A 268 8.77 7.06 20.26
C GLN A 268 8.86 8.29 21.17
N THR A 269 8.48 9.46 20.66
CA THR A 269 8.54 10.73 21.40
C THR A 269 7.28 11.02 22.21
N GLY A 270 6.19 10.27 21.99
CA GLY A 270 4.89 10.57 22.59
C GLY A 270 4.34 11.94 22.17
N PHE A 271 4.72 12.41 20.98
CA PHE A 271 4.38 13.74 20.51
C PHE A 271 2.87 13.89 20.29
N GLU A 272 2.25 14.85 20.99
CA GLU A 272 0.85 15.20 20.81
C GLU A 272 0.68 16.45 19.95
N PHE A 273 -0.26 16.40 19.00
CA PHE A 273 -0.56 17.53 18.13
C PHE A 273 -1.33 18.60 18.89
N ARG A 274 -0.66 19.72 19.18
CA ARG A 274 -1.31 20.94 19.69
C ARG A 274 -2.18 21.60 18.61
N THR A 275 -3.23 22.30 19.02
CA THR A 275 -4.16 23.01 18.12
C THR A 275 -3.47 23.92 17.09
N ARG A 276 -2.37 24.59 17.46
CA ARG A 276 -1.59 25.42 16.52
C ARG A 276 -0.92 24.58 15.43
N HIS A 277 -0.37 23.41 15.78
CA HIS A 277 0.21 22.48 14.81
C HIS A 277 -0.87 21.96 13.87
N THR A 278 -2.03 21.57 14.41
CA THR A 278 -3.18 21.14 13.62
C THR A 278 -3.63 22.22 12.64
N LEU A 279 -3.77 23.47 13.10
CA LEU A 279 -4.18 24.59 12.23
C LEU A 279 -3.20 24.80 11.08
N VAL A 280 -1.89 24.78 11.35
CA VAL A 280 -0.84 24.93 10.32
C VAL A 280 -0.89 23.76 9.34
N ILE A 281 -1.01 22.52 9.82
CA ILE A 281 -1.11 21.34 8.96
C ILE A 281 -2.35 21.42 8.07
N ARG A 282 -3.50 21.85 8.60
CA ARG A 282 -4.73 22.04 7.81
C ARG A 282 -4.61 23.14 6.77
N ALA A 283 -3.98 24.28 7.11
CA ALA A 283 -3.75 25.34 6.14
C ALA A 283 -2.86 24.86 4.98
N ILE A 284 -1.83 24.07 5.29
CA ILE A 284 -0.96 23.43 4.30
C ILE A 284 -1.75 22.43 3.45
N GLU A 285 -2.53 21.54 4.08
CA GLU A 285 -3.39 20.55 3.42
C GLU A 285 -4.33 21.21 2.39
N PHE A 286 -5.09 22.23 2.81
CA PHE A 286 -6.02 22.93 1.92
C PHE A 286 -5.29 23.66 0.78
N SER A 287 -4.11 24.23 1.04
CA SER A 287 -3.30 24.85 0.00
C SER A 287 -2.82 23.84 -1.05
N ILE A 288 -2.39 22.66 -0.62
CA ILE A 288 -1.97 21.57 -1.51
C ILE A 288 -3.16 21.03 -2.31
N ILE A 289 -4.32 20.86 -1.68
CA ILE A 289 -5.55 20.43 -2.37
C ILE A 289 -5.97 21.48 -3.40
N ALA A 290 -5.93 22.76 -3.05
CA ALA A 290 -6.23 23.84 -3.99
C ALA A 290 -5.26 23.84 -5.18
N MET A 291 -3.96 23.63 -4.92
CA MET A 291 -2.94 23.48 -5.97
C MET A 291 -3.22 22.25 -6.85
N LEU A 292 -3.54 21.10 -6.25
CA LEU A 292 -3.86 19.88 -6.98
C LEU A 292 -5.10 20.06 -7.86
N LEU A 293 -6.17 20.63 -7.32
CA LEU A 293 -7.39 20.94 -8.07
C LEU A 293 -7.09 21.93 -9.20
N SER A 294 -6.29 22.97 -8.94
CA SER A 294 -5.86 23.89 -9.98
C SER A 294 -5.16 23.16 -11.13
N VAL A 295 -4.21 22.25 -10.82
CA VAL A 295 -3.51 21.45 -11.85
C VAL A 295 -4.48 20.52 -12.59
N CYS A 296 -5.43 19.88 -11.90
CA CYS A 296 -6.40 18.98 -12.51
C CYS A 296 -7.40 19.70 -13.44
N PHE A 297 -7.77 20.93 -13.09
CA PHE A 297 -8.80 21.72 -13.75
C PHE A 297 -8.24 22.93 -14.51
N GLN A 298 -6.96 22.89 -14.91
CA GLN A 298 -6.29 23.90 -15.76
C GLN A 298 -6.33 25.34 -15.24
N GLY A 299 -6.15 25.56 -13.94
CA GLY A 299 -6.08 26.90 -13.37
C GLY A 299 -7.31 27.32 -12.58
N LEU A 300 -8.14 26.37 -12.10
CA LEU A 300 -9.39 26.61 -11.36
C LEU A 300 -9.37 27.78 -10.35
N PHE A 301 -8.24 27.97 -9.66
CA PHE A 301 -8.06 29.08 -8.70
C PHE A 301 -7.18 30.21 -9.22
N PHE A 302 -6.35 29.95 -10.22
CA PHE A 302 -5.42 30.93 -10.79
C PHE A 302 -6.12 31.83 -11.81
N ASP A 303 -7.05 31.31 -12.61
CA ASP A 303 -7.84 32.11 -13.57
C ASP A 303 -8.57 33.31 -12.93
N TRP A 304 -8.81 33.24 -11.61
CA TRP A 304 -9.47 34.28 -10.82
C TRP A 304 -8.50 35.25 -10.11
N VAL A 305 -7.21 34.92 -10.00
CA VAL A 305 -6.26 35.64 -9.12
C VAL A 305 -4.94 36.00 -9.81
N LEU A 306 -4.36 35.12 -10.65
CA LEU A 306 -3.12 35.34 -11.41
C LEU A 306 -3.11 34.47 -12.68
N GLU A 307 -2.60 34.99 -13.80
CA GLU A 307 -2.39 34.20 -15.03
C GLU A 307 -1.62 32.90 -14.72
N ASN A 308 -2.17 31.76 -15.14
CA ASN A 308 -1.75 30.44 -14.68
C ASN A 308 -0.25 30.21 -14.95
N PRO A 309 0.61 30.12 -13.90
CA PRO A 309 2.05 29.97 -14.07
C PRO A 309 2.45 28.54 -14.46
N ALA A 310 1.52 27.58 -14.42
CA ALA A 310 1.81 26.18 -14.75
C ALA A 310 1.98 26.02 -16.28
N PRO A 311 3.10 25.45 -16.75
CA PRO A 311 3.31 25.24 -18.18
C PRO A 311 2.27 24.25 -18.75
N ASN A 312 1.75 24.55 -19.94
CA ASN A 312 0.84 23.67 -20.71
C ASN A 312 1.54 22.44 -21.31
N THR A 313 2.40 21.77 -20.54
CA THR A 313 3.12 20.57 -20.99
C THR A 313 2.30 19.30 -20.73
N LYS A 314 2.38 18.35 -21.66
CA LYS A 314 1.76 17.03 -21.51
C LYS A 314 2.50 16.21 -20.44
N GLY A 315 1.81 15.90 -19.34
CA GLY A 315 2.34 15.11 -18.22
C GLY A 315 2.86 16.01 -17.09
N PHE A 316 2.21 15.97 -15.93
CA PHE A 316 2.54 16.85 -14.81
C PHE A 316 3.28 16.07 -13.70
N PRO A 317 4.61 16.27 -13.54
CA PRO A 317 5.37 15.69 -12.42
C PRO A 317 4.93 16.21 -11.03
N PHE A 318 4.06 17.22 -11.00
CA PHE A 318 3.54 17.81 -9.76
C PHE A 318 2.38 17.02 -9.15
N VAL A 319 1.58 16.31 -9.95
CA VAL A 319 0.38 15.62 -9.45
C VAL A 319 0.75 14.53 -8.45
N SER A 320 1.76 13.73 -8.77
CA SER A 320 2.24 12.67 -7.88
C SER A 320 2.78 13.24 -6.56
N ALA A 321 3.58 14.31 -6.63
CA ALA A 321 4.14 14.95 -5.45
C ALA A 321 3.05 15.54 -4.53
N LEU A 322 2.08 16.25 -5.09
CA LEU A 322 0.96 16.83 -4.33
C LEU A 322 0.09 15.73 -3.69
N LEU A 323 -0.25 14.68 -4.45
CA LEU A 323 -0.99 13.53 -3.92
C LEU A 323 -0.26 12.84 -2.78
N THR A 324 1.05 12.64 -2.91
CA THR A 324 1.82 12.03 -1.83
C THR A 324 1.83 12.83 -0.54
N LEU A 325 1.89 14.16 -0.64
CA LEU A 325 1.88 15.03 0.53
C LEU A 325 0.51 15.00 1.21
N ILE A 326 -0.58 14.99 0.44
CA ILE A 326 -1.94 14.78 0.96
C ILE A 326 -2.04 13.44 1.68
N PHE A 327 -1.51 12.36 1.11
CA PHE A 327 -1.55 11.05 1.75
C PHE A 327 -0.80 11.03 3.08
N ILE A 328 0.38 11.66 3.19
CA ILE A 328 1.11 11.74 4.47
C ILE A 328 0.29 12.52 5.50
N ILE A 329 -0.27 13.67 5.12
CA ILE A 329 -1.07 14.50 6.03
C ILE A 329 -2.30 13.74 6.52
N GLU A 330 -3.06 13.11 5.63
CA GLU A 330 -4.27 12.36 5.98
C GLU A 330 -3.98 11.08 6.77
N MET A 331 -2.83 10.44 6.54
CA MET A 331 -2.40 9.28 7.32
C MET A 331 -2.02 9.62 8.76
N VAL A 332 -1.38 10.77 8.96
CA VAL A 332 -0.93 11.23 10.27
C VAL A 332 -2.07 11.87 11.05
N HIS A 333 -2.92 12.64 10.37
CA HIS A 333 -3.99 13.41 11.00
C HIS A 333 -5.22 13.49 10.08
N PRO A 334 -6.11 12.47 10.08
CA PRO A 334 -7.27 12.39 9.18
C PRO A 334 -8.19 13.62 9.23
N SER A 335 -8.63 14.13 8.07
CA SER A 335 -9.51 15.30 7.93
C SER A 335 -10.92 14.98 7.42
N CYS A 336 -11.69 16.02 7.11
CA CYS A 336 -12.96 15.85 6.39
C CYS A 336 -12.74 15.25 4.99
N VAL A 337 -11.55 15.41 4.40
CA VAL A 337 -11.17 14.87 3.10
C VAL A 337 -11.09 13.35 3.15
N SER A 338 -10.37 12.77 4.12
CA SER A 338 -10.41 11.31 4.32
C SER A 338 -11.81 10.82 4.60
N THR A 339 -12.59 11.52 5.45
CA THR A 339 -13.99 11.16 5.73
C THR A 339 -14.85 11.14 4.45
N MET A 340 -14.66 12.11 3.54
CA MET A 340 -15.34 12.13 2.24
C MET A 340 -14.96 10.92 1.37
N PHE A 341 -13.68 10.56 1.34
CA PHE A 341 -13.20 9.37 0.62
C PHE A 341 -13.63 8.06 1.29
N GLU A 342 -13.99 8.07 2.56
CA GLU A 342 -14.55 6.90 3.25
C GLU A 342 -16.01 6.61 2.87
N TRP A 343 -16.59 7.39 1.96
CA TRP A 343 -17.92 7.12 1.45
C TRP A 343 -18.04 5.73 0.82
N ASN A 344 -19.10 5.01 1.18
CA ASN A 344 -19.33 3.62 0.80
C ASN A 344 -19.26 3.39 -0.72
N ILE A 345 -19.77 4.33 -1.51
CA ILE A 345 -19.74 4.24 -2.98
C ILE A 345 -18.30 4.24 -3.48
N LEU A 346 -17.50 5.23 -3.06
CA LEU A 346 -16.09 5.33 -3.47
C LEU A 346 -15.29 4.13 -3.00
N ARG A 347 -15.49 3.68 -1.76
CA ARG A 347 -14.83 2.49 -1.22
C ARG A 347 -15.19 1.23 -1.99
N TYR A 348 -16.44 1.09 -2.42
CA TYR A 348 -16.87 -0.07 -3.20
C TYR A 348 -16.27 -0.06 -4.61
N TRP A 349 -16.28 1.09 -5.30
CA TRP A 349 -15.56 1.27 -6.57
C TRP A 349 -14.05 1.01 -6.40
N GLY A 350 -13.49 1.38 -5.25
CA GLY A 350 -12.16 0.99 -4.82
C GLY A 350 -12.04 -0.53 -4.78
N LYS A 351 -12.87 -1.22 -4.00
CA LYS A 351 -12.86 -2.68 -3.86
C LYS A 351 -12.78 -3.41 -5.21
N ILE A 352 -13.62 -3.02 -6.17
CA ILE A 352 -13.70 -3.63 -7.51
C ILE A 352 -12.80 -2.95 -8.56
N SER A 353 -11.92 -2.03 -8.15
CA SER A 353 -11.21 -1.16 -9.09
C SER A 353 -10.39 -1.92 -10.12
N PHE A 354 -9.80 -3.05 -9.72
CA PHE A 354 -9.00 -3.88 -10.63
C PHE A 354 -9.85 -4.40 -11.80
N SER A 355 -11.00 -4.99 -11.49
CA SER A 355 -11.99 -5.41 -12.48
C SER A 355 -12.44 -4.24 -13.37
N VAL A 356 -12.63 -3.03 -12.81
CA VAL A 356 -12.96 -1.82 -13.60
C VAL A 356 -11.83 -1.46 -14.57
N TYR A 357 -10.58 -1.36 -14.11
CA TYR A 357 -9.44 -1.01 -14.96
C TYR A 357 -9.24 -2.01 -16.10
N LEU A 358 -9.46 -3.29 -15.83
CA LEU A 358 -9.29 -4.35 -16.82
C LEU A 358 -10.43 -4.40 -17.84
N LEU A 359 -11.67 -4.16 -17.41
CA LEU A 359 -12.86 -4.50 -18.21
C LEU A 359 -13.68 -3.32 -18.72
N HIS A 360 -13.40 -2.09 -18.26
CA HIS A 360 -14.17 -0.91 -18.69
C HIS A 360 -14.19 -0.72 -20.21
N SER A 361 -13.11 -1.12 -20.89
CA SER A 361 -12.96 -1.05 -22.34
C SER A 361 -14.09 -1.76 -23.09
N PHE A 362 -14.48 -2.95 -22.64
CA PHE A 362 -15.51 -3.78 -23.27
C PHE A 362 -16.87 -3.09 -23.31
N VAL A 363 -17.15 -2.23 -22.32
CA VAL A 363 -18.41 -1.49 -22.22
C VAL A 363 -18.30 -0.12 -22.88
N VAL A 364 -17.20 0.60 -22.66
CA VAL A 364 -17.03 1.96 -23.20
C VAL A 364 -17.08 1.97 -24.72
N TRP A 365 -16.37 1.03 -25.36
CA TRP A 365 -16.25 0.92 -26.81
C TRP A 365 -17.24 -0.05 -27.45
N ASN A 366 -18.21 -0.55 -26.69
CA ASN A 366 -19.26 -1.38 -27.27
C ASN A 366 -20.08 -0.58 -28.31
N PRO A 367 -20.24 -1.09 -29.56
CA PRO A 367 -20.96 -0.38 -30.61
C PRO A 367 -22.42 -0.10 -30.25
N THR A 368 -23.12 -1.04 -29.60
CA THR A 368 -24.54 -0.91 -29.23
C THR A 368 -24.75 0.19 -28.21
N ILE A 369 -23.83 0.34 -27.26
CA ILE A 369 -23.88 1.41 -26.24
C ILE A 369 -23.53 2.75 -26.89
N SER A 370 -22.49 2.78 -27.72
CA SER A 370 -22.03 4.00 -28.39
C SER A 370 -23.04 4.53 -29.42
N ALA A 371 -23.86 3.66 -30.01
CA ALA A 371 -24.91 4.03 -30.96
C ALA A 371 -26.12 4.71 -30.33
N GLN A 372 -26.26 4.74 -29.00
CA GLN A 372 -27.42 5.38 -28.37
C GLN A 372 -27.40 6.91 -28.62
N PRO A 373 -28.49 7.51 -29.14
CA PRO A 373 -28.48 8.91 -29.56
C PRO A 373 -28.44 9.87 -28.36
N LYS A 374 -29.13 9.53 -27.26
CA LYS A 374 -29.21 10.37 -26.07
C LYS A 374 -27.96 10.22 -25.21
N TYR A 375 -27.35 11.36 -24.90
CA TYR A 375 -26.18 11.48 -24.02
C TYR A 375 -26.38 10.76 -22.67
N PHE A 376 -27.45 11.08 -21.95
CA PHE A 376 -27.69 10.51 -20.62
C PHE A 376 -27.84 8.99 -20.67
N ASN A 377 -28.44 8.46 -21.74
CA ASN A 377 -28.58 7.01 -21.91
C ASN A 377 -27.20 6.36 -22.04
N ARG A 378 -26.28 6.93 -22.83
CA ARG A 378 -24.89 6.44 -22.94
C ARG A 378 -24.16 6.50 -21.60
N LEU A 379 -24.29 7.62 -20.89
CA LEU A 379 -23.64 7.82 -19.59
C LEU A 379 -24.11 6.77 -18.57
N PHE A 380 -25.42 6.68 -18.35
CA PHE A 380 -25.98 5.74 -17.37
C PHE A 380 -25.73 4.29 -17.77
N SER A 381 -25.87 3.94 -19.06
CA SER A 381 -25.59 2.56 -19.51
C SER A 381 -24.13 2.19 -19.35
N ARG A 382 -23.17 3.05 -19.71
CA ARG A 382 -21.73 2.77 -19.49
C ARG A 382 -21.41 2.57 -18.01
N PHE A 383 -21.79 3.52 -17.14
CA PHE A 383 -21.49 3.39 -15.72
C PHE A 383 -22.18 2.19 -15.07
N PHE A 384 -23.46 1.96 -15.38
CA PHE A 384 -24.21 0.83 -14.85
C PHE A 384 -23.66 -0.51 -15.33
N LEU A 385 -23.36 -0.66 -16.62
CA LEU A 385 -22.84 -1.90 -17.19
C LEU A 385 -21.40 -2.16 -16.76
N ILE A 386 -20.55 -1.13 -16.63
CA ILE A 386 -19.19 -1.28 -16.07
C ILE A 386 -19.29 -1.71 -14.61
N PHE A 387 -20.15 -1.08 -13.83
CA PHE A 387 -20.38 -1.46 -12.44
C PHE A 387 -20.83 -2.93 -12.35
N LEU A 388 -21.85 -3.32 -13.12
CA LEU A 388 -22.37 -4.68 -13.13
C LEU A 388 -21.31 -5.70 -13.57
N LEU A 389 -20.59 -5.43 -14.66
CA LEU A 389 -19.53 -6.29 -15.18
C LEU A 389 -18.42 -6.46 -14.15
N ALA A 390 -17.89 -5.34 -13.63
CA ALA A 390 -16.79 -5.36 -12.68
C ALA A 390 -17.19 -5.99 -11.34
N SER A 391 -18.39 -5.73 -10.83
CA SER A 391 -18.91 -6.40 -9.62
C SER A 391 -19.08 -7.90 -9.83
N THR A 392 -19.60 -8.31 -10.99
CA THR A 392 -19.80 -9.73 -11.31
C THR A 392 -18.47 -10.46 -11.40
N THR A 393 -17.51 -9.93 -12.17
CA THR A 393 -16.18 -10.55 -12.29
C THR A 393 -15.39 -10.51 -11.00
N TYR A 394 -15.58 -9.47 -10.19
CA TYR A 394 -14.99 -9.39 -8.86
C TYR A 394 -15.45 -10.57 -7.99
N TYR A 395 -16.76 -10.81 -7.89
CA TYR A 395 -17.27 -11.88 -7.02
C TYR A 395 -17.07 -13.28 -7.57
N LEU A 396 -17.04 -13.45 -8.90
CA LEU A 396 -16.85 -14.75 -9.54
C LEU A 396 -15.39 -15.18 -9.66
N VAL A 397 -14.46 -14.23 -9.82
CA VAL A 397 -13.06 -14.54 -10.14
C VAL A 397 -12.09 -13.92 -9.14
N GLU A 398 -12.13 -12.60 -8.97
CA GLU A 398 -11.13 -11.87 -8.18
C GLU A 398 -11.19 -12.26 -6.69
N TYR A 399 -12.39 -12.25 -6.11
CA TYR A 399 -12.62 -12.53 -4.69
C TYR A 399 -12.31 -13.99 -4.31
N PRO A 400 -12.80 -15.02 -5.03
CA PRO A 400 -12.42 -16.41 -4.77
C PRO A 400 -10.90 -16.64 -4.90
N SER A 401 -10.25 -15.99 -5.87
CA SER A 401 -8.80 -16.06 -6.03
C SER A 401 -8.06 -15.46 -4.82
N GLN A 402 -8.54 -14.33 -4.30
CA GLN A 402 -7.99 -13.73 -3.08
C GLN A 402 -8.20 -14.63 -1.84
N LEU A 403 -9.34 -15.32 -1.73
CA LEU A 403 -9.57 -16.30 -0.66
C LEU A 403 -8.58 -17.48 -0.76
N LEU A 404 -8.27 -17.95 -1.97
CA LEU A 404 -7.25 -18.97 -2.18
C LEU A 404 -5.87 -18.48 -1.74
N ALA A 405 -5.50 -17.23 -2.05
CA ALA A 405 -4.26 -16.64 -1.57
C ALA A 405 -4.20 -16.62 -0.03
N GLN A 406 -5.28 -16.26 0.65
CA GLN A 406 -5.35 -16.28 2.11
C GLN A 406 -5.17 -17.69 2.68
N LYS A 407 -5.73 -18.73 2.03
CA LYS A 407 -5.51 -20.12 2.43
C LYS A 407 -4.04 -20.50 2.29
N ILE A 408 -3.39 -20.11 1.20
CA ILE A 408 -1.95 -20.30 0.99
C ILE A 408 -1.16 -19.59 2.08
N SER A 409 -1.49 -18.34 2.43
CA SER A 409 -0.85 -17.60 3.52
C SER A 409 -0.88 -18.35 4.84
N ARG A 410 -2.06 -18.84 5.24
CA ARG A 410 -2.25 -19.61 6.49
C ARG A 410 -1.44 -20.90 6.47
N PHE A 411 -1.38 -21.57 5.32
CA PHE A 411 -0.58 -22.77 5.14
C PHE A 411 0.92 -22.49 5.27
N LEU A 412 1.42 -21.40 4.67
CA LEU A 412 2.82 -20.99 4.80
C LEU A 412 3.17 -20.65 6.25
N ALA A 413 2.32 -19.89 6.94
CA ALA A 413 2.49 -19.56 8.35
C ALA A 413 2.52 -20.82 9.24
N ALA A 414 1.63 -21.79 9.01
CA ALA A 414 1.63 -23.06 9.73
C ALA A 414 2.91 -23.88 9.48
N ARG A 415 3.45 -23.85 8.26
CA ARG A 415 4.73 -24.52 7.93
C ARG A 415 5.94 -23.82 8.53
N GLU A 416 5.90 -22.50 8.65
CA GLU A 416 6.93 -21.72 9.34
C GLU A 416 6.98 -22.07 10.83
N ALA A 417 5.82 -22.08 11.50
CA ALA A 417 5.71 -22.46 12.90
C ALA A 417 6.25 -23.88 13.18
N LYS A 418 5.88 -24.86 12.35
CA LYS A 418 6.40 -26.25 12.47
C LYS A 418 7.91 -26.35 12.24
N GLY A 419 8.48 -25.52 11.36
CA GLY A 419 9.92 -25.50 11.09
C GLY A 419 10.72 -24.95 12.28
N SER A 420 10.17 -23.97 12.99
CA SER A 420 10.74 -23.42 14.23
C SER A 420 10.75 -24.46 15.35
N ASP A 421 9.63 -25.17 15.55
CA ASP A 421 9.47 -26.23 16.54
C ASP A 421 10.38 -27.45 16.31
N GLY A 422 10.67 -27.78 15.04
CA GLY A 422 11.60 -28.84 14.69
C GLY A 422 13.04 -28.50 15.07
N LEU A 423 13.45 -27.25 14.87
CA LEU A 423 14.81 -26.79 15.18
C LEU A 423 15.04 -26.67 16.70
N THR A 424 14.04 -26.22 17.46
CA THR A 424 14.09 -26.21 18.94
C THR A 424 14.11 -27.63 19.52
N LYS A 425 13.38 -28.59 18.94
CA LYS A 425 13.49 -30.01 19.33
C LYS A 425 14.87 -30.60 19.01
N PHE A 426 15.44 -30.29 17.85
CA PHE A 426 16.75 -30.81 17.45
C PHE A 426 17.87 -30.29 18.36
N THR A 427 17.90 -28.98 18.61
CA THR A 427 18.87 -28.34 19.52
C THR A 427 18.71 -28.81 20.97
N CYS A 428 17.49 -29.05 21.44
CA CYS A 428 17.25 -29.62 22.77
C CYS A 428 17.75 -31.07 22.87
N MET A 429 17.46 -31.91 21.87
CA MET A 429 17.96 -33.30 21.81
C MET A 429 19.48 -33.36 21.73
N GLU A 430 20.11 -32.49 20.95
CA GLU A 430 21.57 -32.40 20.83
C GLU A 430 22.21 -31.97 22.15
N ARG A 431 21.61 -31.01 22.88
CA ARG A 431 22.04 -30.59 24.22
C ARG A 431 21.91 -31.69 25.27
N ILE A 432 20.82 -32.46 25.22
CA ILE A 432 20.61 -33.62 26.10
C ILE A 432 21.65 -34.71 25.80
N THR A 433 21.95 -34.95 24.53
CA THR A 433 22.92 -35.96 24.09
C THR A 433 24.35 -35.57 24.50
N PHE A 434 24.72 -34.30 24.31
CA PHE A 434 26.01 -33.75 24.74
C PHE A 434 26.19 -33.81 26.26
N ASN A 435 25.15 -33.47 27.04
CA ASN A 435 25.18 -33.59 28.50
C ASN A 435 25.30 -35.04 28.98
N LYS A 436 24.67 -36.00 28.29
CA LYS A 436 24.84 -37.44 28.58
C LYS A 436 26.26 -37.94 28.28
N GLN A 437 26.87 -37.48 27.19
CA GLN A 437 28.28 -37.80 26.89
C GLN A 437 29.24 -37.21 27.92
N LYS A 438 29.00 -35.97 28.38
CA LYS A 438 29.82 -35.33 29.42
C LYS A 438 29.71 -36.03 30.78
N ALA A 439 28.50 -36.49 31.13
CA ALA A 439 28.26 -37.28 32.35
C ALA A 439 28.96 -38.66 32.31
N HIS A 440 29.13 -39.26 31.14
CA HIS A 440 29.86 -40.53 30.99
C HIS A 440 31.39 -40.39 31.03
N ILE A 441 31.93 -39.20 30.76
CA ILE A 441 33.38 -38.93 30.75
C ILE A 441 33.88 -38.50 32.15
N GLY A 442 32.99 -38.05 33.04
CA GLY A 442 33.33 -37.65 34.42
C GLY A 442 33.37 -38.76 35.46
N VAL A 443 33.26 -40.04 35.06
CA VAL A 443 33.21 -41.22 35.97
C VAL A 443 34.36 -42.19 35.67
N LYS A 444 35.56 -41.69 35.40
CA LYS A 444 36.78 -42.51 35.35
C LYS A 444 37.87 -41.91 36.20
#